data_AF-A0A4V1SXP0-F1
#
_entry.id   AF-A0A4V1SXP0-F1
#
_cell.length_a   1.000
_cell.length_b   1.000
_cell.length_c   1.000
_cell.angle_alpha   90.00
_cell.angle_beta   90.00
_cell.angle_gamma   90.00
#
_symmetry.space_group_name_H-M   'P 1'
#
loop_
_entity.id
_entity.type
_entity.pdbx_description
1 polymer ?
#
loop_
_entity_poly.entity_id
_entity_poly.type
_entity_poly.pdbx_seq_one_letter_code
_entity_poly.pdbx_strand_id
1 'polypeptide(L)'
;MMPLHWFKGVLTDSNFVANIDAFRFIYHDLATAKIQTALPLMTDLLTVNNTINNLRNSTVTPIAMVYGSYASLRDDALSQNLFTISNQQVYDVAGRTQNPYLTNTVFAATPITEKFRDTVRLSFNAALYYSNTTITVSNVSIDFKDGQGYQLIPANGVVTKLYTDSSSTKPIDIKAQLNSGAFVYCHSSIDGAVTTNGTGNRYLATDAYAREVAVPTIAGEGLGGDVMQIRYSVNNPSRTTATPHLRKPLIMVEGYDVSGQYNILNLLRNDVNKQGEWPELFTNTGYDFMNDLDDIAGYDLVFVNYNTLRSFEDNSKMLQHAIEWIKQDKTAGGYTNLNVIVGISAGGVLARYTLAKMTKIISSASTDTRLLITHDSPHQGSNVPLAFQHFLY
;
A
#
# COMPACT_ATOMS: atom_id res chain seq x y z
N MET A 1 -13.33 -9.87 -3.72
CA MET A 1 -14.30 -10.49 -2.79
C MET A 1 -13.60 -11.57 -2.01
N MET A 2 -13.55 -11.42 -0.70
CA MET A 2 -13.11 -12.39 0.28
C MET A 2 -14.30 -13.30 0.64
N PRO A 3 -14.10 -14.61 0.75
CA PRO A 3 -15.15 -15.54 1.18
C PRO A 3 -15.48 -15.35 2.67
N LEU A 4 -16.49 -14.53 2.98
CA LEU A 4 -16.88 -14.16 4.35
C LEU A 4 -17.10 -15.35 5.30
N HIS A 5 -17.50 -16.51 4.76
CA HIS A 5 -17.74 -17.73 5.55
C HIS A 5 -16.49 -18.32 6.21
N TRP A 6 -15.29 -17.93 5.76
CA TRP A 6 -14.05 -18.28 6.46
C TRP A 6 -13.93 -17.52 7.78
N PHE A 7 -14.46 -16.30 7.86
CA PHE A 7 -14.26 -15.37 8.98
C PHE A 7 -15.38 -15.46 10.03
N LYS A 8 -15.87 -16.65 10.35
CA LYS A 8 -17.02 -16.87 11.25
C LYS A 8 -16.76 -16.65 12.76
N GLY A 9 -15.64 -16.03 13.12
CA GLY A 9 -15.24 -15.79 14.52
C GLY A 9 -14.74 -17.03 15.26
N VAL A 10 -14.26 -18.06 14.57
CA VAL A 10 -13.60 -19.24 15.16
C VAL A 10 -12.29 -19.45 14.42
N LEU A 11 -11.20 -19.77 15.14
CA LEU A 11 -9.91 -20.06 14.53
C LEU A 11 -9.98 -21.25 13.57
N THR A 12 -9.51 -21.04 12.35
CA THR A 12 -9.41 -22.04 11.28
C THR A 12 -8.22 -21.67 10.40
N ASP A 13 -7.71 -22.59 9.61
CA ASP A 13 -6.59 -22.29 8.70
C ASP A 13 -6.92 -21.22 7.63
N SER A 14 -8.18 -20.81 7.49
CA SER A 14 -8.66 -19.89 6.46
C SER A 14 -9.08 -18.50 6.97
N ASN A 15 -9.16 -18.26 8.28
CA ASN A 15 -9.65 -16.97 8.82
C ASN A 15 -8.52 -15.97 9.14
N PHE A 16 -7.59 -15.83 8.21
CA PHE A 16 -6.41 -14.97 8.34
C PHE A 16 -6.67 -13.57 7.79
N VAL A 17 -6.60 -12.57 8.66
CA VAL A 17 -6.71 -11.14 8.34
C VAL A 17 -5.32 -10.54 8.41
N ALA A 18 -4.54 -10.76 7.35
CA ALA A 18 -3.09 -10.52 7.35
C ALA A 18 -2.70 -9.07 7.62
N ASN A 19 -3.47 -8.14 7.06
CA ASN A 19 -3.17 -6.72 7.10
C ASN A 19 -4.46 -5.90 7.01
N ILE A 20 -4.30 -4.58 7.07
CA ILE A 20 -5.42 -3.64 7.02
C ILE A 20 -6.20 -3.71 5.69
N ASP A 21 -5.59 -4.16 4.60
CA ASP A 21 -6.27 -4.31 3.32
C ASP A 21 -7.16 -5.55 3.27
N ALA A 22 -6.71 -6.68 3.84
CA ALA A 22 -7.57 -7.84 4.07
C ALA A 22 -8.80 -7.47 4.89
N PHE A 23 -8.61 -6.65 5.94
CA PHE A 23 -9.71 -6.11 6.73
C PHE A 23 -10.67 -5.25 5.89
N ARG A 24 -10.15 -4.33 5.07
CA ARG A 24 -10.95 -3.47 4.17
C ARG A 24 -11.78 -4.29 3.18
N PHE A 25 -11.23 -5.36 2.63
CA PHE A 25 -11.98 -6.24 1.72
C PHE A 25 -13.15 -6.93 2.44
N ILE A 26 -12.91 -7.50 3.63
CA ILE A 26 -13.96 -8.15 4.43
C ILE A 26 -15.04 -7.14 4.82
N TYR A 27 -14.62 -5.95 5.27
CA TYR A 27 -15.50 -4.86 5.66
C TYR A 27 -16.41 -4.44 4.50
N HIS A 28 -15.84 -4.20 3.33
CA HIS A 28 -16.61 -3.75 2.17
C HIS A 28 -17.54 -4.83 1.62
N ASP A 29 -17.09 -6.09 1.55
CA ASP A 29 -17.96 -7.19 1.11
C ASP A 29 -19.20 -7.28 2.01
N LEU A 30 -19.03 -7.10 3.32
CA LEU A 30 -20.15 -6.99 4.25
C LEU A 30 -21.01 -5.74 4.00
N ALA A 31 -20.39 -4.56 3.82
CA ALA A 31 -21.10 -3.30 3.64
C ALA A 31 -21.92 -3.24 2.34
N THR A 32 -21.40 -3.85 1.27
CA THR A 32 -22.03 -3.89 -0.06
C THR A 32 -22.97 -5.08 -0.28
N ALA A 33 -23.02 -6.05 0.63
CA ALA A 33 -23.99 -7.15 0.60
C ALA A 33 -25.46 -6.69 0.83
N LYS A 34 -25.69 -5.38 0.96
CA LYS A 34 -27.00 -4.76 1.17
C LYS A 34 -27.81 -4.69 -0.13
N ILE A 35 -28.90 -5.45 -0.19
CA ILE A 35 -29.83 -5.48 -1.35
C ILE A 35 -31.06 -4.55 -1.14
N GLN A 36 -31.28 -4.04 0.08
CA GLN A 36 -32.40 -3.14 0.41
C GLN A 36 -31.93 -1.92 1.19
N THR A 37 -32.48 -0.74 0.88
CA THR A 37 -32.07 0.55 1.47
C THR A 37 -32.33 0.69 2.98
N ALA A 38 -33.25 -0.09 3.55
CA ALA A 38 -33.69 0.01 4.95
C ALA A 38 -32.79 -0.71 6.00
N LEU A 39 -31.76 -1.45 5.58
CA LEU A 39 -30.85 -2.14 6.52
C LEU A 39 -29.93 -1.16 7.27
N PRO A 40 -29.53 -1.46 8.53
CA PRO A 40 -28.60 -0.64 9.31
C PRO A 40 -27.38 -0.28 8.47
N LEU A 41 -27.06 1.02 8.43
CA LEU A 41 -25.94 1.49 7.65
C LEU A 41 -24.66 1.10 8.37
N MET A 42 -23.87 0.24 7.72
CA MET A 42 -22.44 0.22 7.95
C MET A 42 -21.91 1.64 7.72
N THR A 43 -20.88 2.02 8.47
CA THR A 43 -20.19 3.30 8.25
C THR A 43 -19.78 3.44 6.78
N ASP A 44 -19.79 4.67 6.24
CA ASP A 44 -19.33 4.88 4.87
C ASP A 44 -17.82 4.59 4.75
N LEU A 45 -17.39 3.99 3.64
CA LEU A 45 -16.01 3.54 3.45
C LEU A 45 -14.99 4.68 3.53
N LEU A 46 -15.34 5.88 3.03
CA LEU A 46 -14.48 7.06 3.12
C LEU A 46 -14.27 7.45 4.58
N THR A 47 -15.33 7.39 5.38
CA THR A 47 -15.25 7.66 6.82
C THR A 47 -14.36 6.63 7.52
N VAL A 48 -14.53 5.34 7.21
CA VAL A 48 -13.65 4.27 7.76
C VAL A 48 -12.19 4.53 7.43
N ASN A 49 -11.88 4.82 6.16
CA ASN A 49 -10.52 5.08 5.71
C ASN A 49 -9.92 6.32 6.38
N ASN A 50 -10.70 7.39 6.53
CA ASN A 50 -10.28 8.60 7.22
C ASN A 50 -10.01 8.34 8.71
N THR A 51 -10.88 7.58 9.40
CA THR A 51 -10.66 7.21 10.81
C THR A 51 -9.40 6.38 10.98
N ILE A 52 -9.18 5.37 10.13
CA ILE A 52 -7.94 4.58 10.13
C ILE A 52 -6.73 5.48 9.94
N ASN A 53 -6.72 6.34 8.91
CA ASN A 53 -5.60 7.21 8.60
C ASN A 53 -5.30 8.23 9.72
N ASN A 54 -6.33 8.82 10.33
CA ASN A 54 -6.17 9.75 11.44
C ASN A 54 -5.61 9.11 12.71
N LEU A 55 -5.82 7.80 12.87
CA LEU A 55 -5.35 7.04 14.03
C LEU A 55 -4.03 6.30 13.77
N ARG A 56 -3.48 6.34 12.55
CA ARG A 56 -2.14 5.82 12.26
C ARG A 56 -1.12 6.62 13.08
N ASN A 57 -0.48 5.94 14.03
CA ASN A 57 0.57 6.49 14.89
C ASN A 57 1.75 5.51 14.88
N SER A 58 2.97 6.03 14.78
CA SER A 58 4.21 5.24 14.73
C SER A 58 4.56 4.52 16.03
N THR A 59 3.95 4.88 17.16
CA THR A 59 4.33 4.38 18.49
C THR A 59 3.30 3.45 19.13
N VAL A 60 2.02 3.56 18.76
CA VAL A 60 0.95 2.70 19.26
C VAL A 60 -0.02 2.49 18.12
N THR A 61 -0.29 1.24 17.76
CA THR A 61 -1.28 0.92 16.73
C THR A 61 -2.57 0.39 17.37
N PRO A 62 -3.71 1.02 17.07
CA PRO A 62 -5.00 0.42 17.35
C PRO A 62 -5.27 -0.82 16.50
N ILE A 63 -6.19 -1.67 16.96
CA ILE A 63 -6.75 -2.79 16.20
C ILE A 63 -8.07 -2.34 15.56
N ALA A 64 -8.16 -2.47 14.23
CA ALA A 64 -9.42 -2.35 13.51
C ALA A 64 -10.20 -3.67 13.59
N MET A 65 -11.51 -3.57 13.79
CA MET A 65 -12.39 -4.72 13.97
C MET A 65 -13.73 -4.53 13.27
N VAL A 66 -14.24 -5.63 12.71
CA VAL A 66 -15.59 -5.70 12.17
C VAL A 66 -16.25 -6.95 12.70
N TYR A 67 -17.47 -6.79 13.21
CA TYR A 67 -18.37 -7.90 13.50
C TYR A 67 -19.70 -7.63 12.81
N GLY A 68 -20.23 -8.60 12.08
CA GLY A 68 -21.46 -8.40 11.34
C GLY A 68 -22.26 -9.66 11.12
N SER A 69 -23.51 -9.47 10.68
CA SER A 69 -24.39 -10.52 10.20
C SER A 69 -24.62 -10.37 8.70
N TYR A 70 -24.64 -11.48 7.97
CA TYR A 70 -24.93 -11.48 6.55
C TYR A 70 -25.75 -12.72 6.16
N ALA A 71 -26.46 -12.63 5.03
CA ALA A 71 -27.19 -13.75 4.48
C ALA A 71 -26.37 -14.46 3.39
N SER A 72 -26.36 -15.80 3.39
CA SER A 72 -25.88 -16.59 2.25
C SER A 72 -27.03 -17.41 1.66
N LEU A 73 -26.94 -17.77 0.40
CA LEU A 73 -27.84 -18.76 -0.18
C LEU A 73 -27.63 -20.12 0.52
N ARG A 74 -28.72 -20.85 0.75
CA ARG A 74 -28.63 -22.27 1.11
C ARG A 74 -28.17 -23.07 -0.10
N ASP A 75 -27.27 -24.03 0.13
CA ASP A 75 -26.76 -24.91 -0.93
C ASP A 75 -27.88 -25.77 -1.54
N ASP A 76 -28.92 -26.09 -0.76
CA ASP A 76 -30.07 -26.89 -1.19
C ASP A 76 -31.22 -26.06 -1.79
N ALA A 77 -31.09 -24.72 -1.88
CA ALA A 77 -32.20 -23.83 -2.24
C ALA A 77 -32.86 -24.16 -3.59
N LEU A 78 -32.08 -24.61 -4.58
CA LEU A 78 -32.62 -25.04 -5.88
C LEU A 78 -33.30 -26.41 -5.77
N SER A 79 -32.65 -27.37 -5.11
CA SER A 79 -33.22 -28.73 -4.94
C SER A 79 -34.51 -28.75 -4.11
N GLN A 80 -34.68 -27.75 -3.22
CA GLN A 80 -35.86 -27.56 -2.39
C GLN A 80 -36.92 -26.64 -3.03
N ASN A 81 -36.77 -26.26 -4.31
CA ASN A 81 -37.67 -25.35 -5.02
C ASN A 81 -37.87 -23.99 -4.31
N LEU A 82 -36.82 -23.44 -3.70
CA LEU A 82 -36.86 -22.12 -3.08
C LEU A 82 -36.46 -21.00 -4.06
N PHE A 83 -35.74 -21.36 -5.12
CA PHE A 83 -35.49 -20.55 -6.31
C PHE A 83 -35.71 -21.37 -7.57
N THR A 84 -35.95 -20.70 -8.68
CA THR A 84 -35.93 -21.28 -10.03
C THR A 84 -34.91 -20.56 -10.89
N ILE A 85 -34.35 -21.26 -11.88
CA ILE A 85 -33.46 -20.67 -12.88
C ILE A 85 -34.14 -20.72 -14.23
N SER A 86 -34.28 -19.58 -14.87
CA SER A 86 -34.78 -19.47 -16.25
C SER A 86 -33.98 -18.41 -16.98
N ASN A 87 -33.65 -18.62 -18.26
CA ASN A 87 -32.87 -17.68 -19.06
C ASN A 87 -31.58 -17.18 -18.37
N GLN A 88 -30.87 -18.06 -17.65
CA GLN A 88 -29.64 -17.74 -16.88
C GLN A 88 -29.86 -16.71 -15.75
N GLN A 89 -31.10 -16.51 -15.31
CA GLN A 89 -31.46 -15.64 -14.18
C GLN A 89 -32.09 -16.47 -13.05
N VAL A 90 -31.81 -16.05 -11.82
CA VAL A 90 -32.39 -16.66 -10.60
C VAL A 90 -33.69 -15.90 -10.26
N TYR A 91 -34.78 -16.64 -10.09
CA TYR A 91 -36.08 -16.11 -9.71
C TYR A 91 -36.55 -16.70 -8.38
N ASP A 92 -37.15 -15.85 -7.55
CA ASP A 92 -37.83 -16.28 -6.33
C ASP A 92 -39.05 -17.16 -6.64
N VAL A 93 -39.31 -18.16 -5.79
CA VAL A 93 -40.50 -19.02 -5.87
C VAL A 93 -41.58 -18.43 -4.99
N ALA A 94 -42.64 -17.94 -5.64
CA ALA A 94 -43.80 -17.36 -4.95
C ALA A 94 -44.44 -18.37 -3.98
N GLY A 95 -44.72 -17.91 -2.76
CA GLY A 95 -45.42 -18.71 -1.74
C GLY A 95 -44.57 -19.80 -1.07
N ARG A 96 -43.24 -19.80 -1.25
CA ARG A 96 -42.35 -20.75 -0.54
C ARG A 96 -42.54 -20.67 0.98
N THR A 97 -42.50 -21.83 1.64
CA THR A 97 -42.71 -21.98 3.09
C THR A 97 -41.41 -21.94 3.90
N GLN A 98 -40.25 -21.96 3.22
CA GLN A 98 -38.94 -21.90 3.85
C GLN A 98 -38.13 -20.69 3.36
N ASN A 99 -37.27 -20.17 4.23
CA ASN A 99 -36.30 -19.14 3.87
C ASN A 99 -35.16 -19.79 3.05
N PRO A 100 -34.83 -19.26 1.86
CA PRO A 100 -33.74 -19.78 1.04
C PRO A 100 -32.35 -19.34 1.53
N TYR A 101 -32.30 -18.44 2.51
CA TYR A 101 -31.06 -17.87 3.01
C TYR A 101 -30.71 -18.41 4.39
N LEU A 102 -29.41 -18.55 4.65
CA LEU A 102 -28.83 -18.79 5.96
C LEU A 102 -28.34 -17.47 6.54
N THR A 103 -28.57 -17.25 7.82
CA THR A 103 -27.97 -16.14 8.57
C THR A 103 -26.61 -16.58 9.10
N ASN A 104 -25.56 -15.87 8.72
CA ASN A 104 -24.18 -16.11 9.15
C ASN A 104 -23.61 -14.89 9.84
N THR A 105 -22.49 -15.08 10.52
CA THR A 105 -21.73 -14.00 11.15
C THR A 105 -20.33 -13.91 10.56
N VAL A 106 -19.75 -12.71 10.64
CA VAL A 106 -18.37 -12.43 10.25
C VAL A 106 -17.67 -11.68 11.38
N PHE A 107 -16.41 -12.03 11.63
CA PHE A 107 -15.51 -11.34 12.53
C PHE A 107 -14.12 -11.26 11.90
N ALA A 108 -13.60 -10.05 11.79
CA ALA A 108 -12.23 -9.80 11.34
C ALA A 108 -11.60 -8.71 12.19
N ALA A 109 -10.32 -8.88 12.52
CA ALA A 109 -9.55 -7.93 13.28
C ALA A 109 -8.08 -7.93 12.83
N THR A 110 -7.47 -6.76 12.80
CA THR A 110 -6.04 -6.61 12.48
C THR A 110 -5.52 -5.29 13.05
N PRO A 111 -4.25 -5.19 13.46
CA PRO A 111 -3.61 -3.90 13.68
C PRO A 111 -3.71 -3.00 12.42
N ILE A 112 -3.94 -1.70 12.60
CA ILE A 112 -3.98 -0.76 11.46
C ILE A 112 -2.60 -0.48 10.85
N THR A 113 -1.54 -0.82 11.59
CA THR A 113 -0.15 -0.84 11.14
C THR A 113 0.42 -2.22 11.43
N GLU A 114 0.96 -2.90 10.42
CA GLU A 114 1.58 -4.21 10.62
C GLU A 114 3.10 -4.15 10.89
N LYS A 115 3.82 -3.11 10.47
CA LYS A 115 5.28 -3.04 10.55
C LYS A 115 5.78 -2.30 11.79
N PHE A 116 6.73 -2.90 12.50
CA PHE A 116 7.38 -2.39 13.71
C PHE A 116 8.88 -2.70 13.66
N ARG A 117 9.71 -1.87 14.32
CA ARG A 117 11.13 -2.20 14.55
C ARG A 117 11.25 -3.35 15.52
N ASP A 118 11.11 -3.03 16.80
CA ASP A 118 11.49 -3.90 17.91
C ASP A 118 10.31 -4.09 18.86
N THR A 119 9.58 -3.01 19.12
CA THR A 119 8.52 -2.98 20.10
C THR A 119 7.16 -2.80 19.42
N VAL A 120 6.34 -3.83 19.49
CA VAL A 120 4.95 -3.80 19.05
C VAL A 120 4.08 -3.31 20.21
N ARG A 121 3.31 -2.25 19.98
CA ARG A 121 2.42 -1.64 20.98
C ARG A 121 1.01 -1.59 20.43
N LEU A 122 0.14 -2.48 20.90
CA LEU A 122 -1.22 -2.65 20.41
C LEU A 122 -2.22 -2.04 21.39
N SER A 123 -3.23 -1.34 20.88
CA SER A 123 -4.31 -0.76 21.68
C SER A 123 -5.68 -1.11 21.11
N PHE A 124 -6.71 -0.99 21.95
CA PHE A 124 -8.10 -1.08 21.53
C PHE A 124 -8.71 0.31 21.49
N ASN A 125 -9.30 0.67 20.34
CA ASN A 125 -10.04 1.91 20.17
C ASN A 125 -11.43 1.60 19.58
N ALA A 126 -12.49 1.91 20.34
CA ALA A 126 -13.86 1.65 19.93
C ALA A 126 -14.26 2.39 18.63
N ALA A 127 -13.58 3.49 18.27
CA ALA A 127 -13.80 4.19 17.00
C ALA A 127 -13.43 3.36 15.77
N LEU A 128 -12.67 2.27 15.94
CA LEU A 128 -12.27 1.33 14.90
C LEU A 128 -13.02 -0.01 14.99
N TYR A 129 -14.11 -0.06 15.76
CA TYR A 129 -15.05 -1.16 15.72
C TYR A 129 -16.24 -0.81 14.85
N TYR A 130 -16.50 -1.64 13.84
CA TYR A 130 -17.60 -1.45 12.91
C TYR A 130 -18.55 -2.66 12.90
N SER A 131 -19.84 -2.40 12.72
CA SER A 131 -20.87 -3.45 12.78
C SER A 131 -22.14 -3.01 12.08
N ASN A 132 -22.87 -3.96 11.49
CA ASN A 132 -24.26 -3.80 11.02
C ASN A 132 -25.29 -4.37 12.02
N THR A 133 -24.85 -4.67 13.24
CA THR A 133 -25.65 -5.24 14.33
C THR A 133 -25.54 -4.37 15.60
N THR A 134 -26.35 -4.65 16.61
CA THR A 134 -26.26 -4.01 17.95
C THR A 134 -25.21 -4.63 18.87
N ILE A 135 -24.47 -5.64 18.40
CA ILE A 135 -23.41 -6.28 19.18
C ILE A 135 -22.22 -5.32 19.28
N THR A 136 -21.66 -5.23 20.48
CA THR A 136 -20.46 -4.47 20.78
C THR A 136 -19.36 -5.37 21.32
N VAL A 137 -18.11 -4.92 21.22
CA VAL A 137 -16.94 -5.59 21.81
C VAL A 137 -16.63 -4.95 23.15
N SER A 138 -16.54 -5.77 24.20
CA SER A 138 -16.21 -5.32 25.56
C SER A 138 -14.70 -5.38 25.84
N ASN A 139 -14.05 -6.47 25.44
CA ASN A 139 -12.64 -6.73 25.68
C ASN A 139 -11.96 -7.31 24.44
N VAL A 140 -10.68 -6.98 24.26
CA VAL A 140 -9.83 -7.56 23.21
C VAL A 140 -8.58 -8.15 23.86
N SER A 141 -8.18 -9.33 23.42
CA SER A 141 -6.95 -10.00 23.86
C SER A 141 -6.17 -10.53 22.66
N ILE A 142 -4.85 -10.63 22.80
CA ILE A 142 -3.95 -11.03 21.72
C ILE A 142 -3.06 -12.17 22.21
N ASP A 143 -2.96 -13.23 21.43
CA ASP A 143 -1.93 -14.25 21.58
C ASP A 143 -0.83 -13.98 20.55
N PHE A 144 0.35 -13.59 21.04
CA PHE A 144 1.54 -13.29 20.23
C PHE A 144 2.28 -14.54 19.74
N LYS A 145 1.72 -15.74 19.98
CA LYS A 145 2.35 -17.04 19.66
C LYS A 145 3.70 -17.25 20.33
N ASP A 146 3.87 -16.68 21.52
CA ASP A 146 5.08 -16.73 22.33
C ASP A 146 4.98 -17.71 23.51
N GLY A 147 3.91 -18.50 23.58
CA GLY A 147 3.64 -19.45 24.66
C GLY A 147 2.96 -18.87 25.90
N GLN A 148 2.71 -17.55 25.95
CA GLN A 148 2.02 -16.91 27.08
C GLN A 148 0.49 -16.87 26.92
N GLY A 149 -0.02 -17.30 25.76
CA GLY A 149 -1.44 -17.28 25.43
C GLY A 149 -2.01 -15.87 25.30
N TYR A 150 -3.33 -15.75 25.46
CA TYR A 150 -4.04 -14.48 25.27
C TYR A 150 -3.76 -13.46 26.38
N GLN A 151 -3.19 -12.33 26.00
CA GLN A 151 -2.95 -11.17 26.85
C GLN A 151 -4.03 -10.12 26.61
N LEU A 152 -4.70 -9.67 27.68
CA LEU A 152 -5.73 -8.63 27.59
C LEU A 152 -5.11 -7.28 27.19
N ILE A 153 -5.75 -6.58 26.24
CA ILE A 153 -5.48 -5.17 25.99
C ILE A 153 -6.33 -4.38 27.00
N PRO A 154 -5.74 -3.66 27.97
CA PRO A 154 -6.52 -2.91 28.94
C PRO A 154 -7.34 -1.82 28.26
N ALA A 155 -8.53 -1.51 28.80
CA ALA A 155 -9.32 -0.38 28.33
C ALA A 155 -8.49 0.92 28.44
N ASN A 156 -8.36 1.66 27.33
CA ASN A 156 -7.49 2.84 27.21
C ASN A 156 -5.99 2.58 27.51
N GLY A 157 -5.56 1.32 27.48
CA GLY A 157 -4.18 0.91 27.68
C GLY A 157 -3.53 0.37 26.42
N VAL A 158 -2.31 -0.13 26.59
CA VAL A 158 -1.52 -0.77 25.53
C VAL A 158 -1.03 -2.13 26.03
N VAL A 159 -1.03 -3.12 25.14
CA VAL A 159 -0.24 -4.34 25.32
C VAL A 159 1.05 -4.18 24.52
N THR A 160 2.18 -4.55 25.12
CA THR A 160 3.51 -4.33 24.53
C THR A 160 4.23 -5.66 24.37
N LYS A 161 4.80 -5.90 23.18
CA LYS A 161 5.65 -7.05 22.89
C LYS A 161 6.96 -6.58 22.27
N LEU A 162 8.07 -6.97 22.90
CA LEU A 162 9.41 -6.80 22.33
C LEU A 162 9.78 -8.04 21.53
N TYR A 163 10.12 -7.86 20.26
CA TYR A 163 10.74 -8.88 19.42
C TYR A 163 12.25 -8.63 19.35
N THR A 164 13.03 -9.68 19.51
CA THR A 164 14.51 -9.63 19.53
C THR A 164 15.12 -10.43 18.39
N ASP A 165 14.31 -11.14 17.63
CA ASP A 165 14.74 -11.90 16.46
C ASP A 165 14.60 -11.07 15.18
N SER A 166 15.38 -11.43 14.15
CA SER A 166 15.40 -10.74 12.86
C SER A 166 14.34 -11.27 11.89
N SER A 167 13.34 -12.03 12.37
CA SER A 167 12.42 -12.70 11.45
C SER A 167 11.27 -11.80 11.04
N SER A 168 10.82 -12.05 9.81
CA SER A 168 9.67 -11.47 9.13
C SER A 168 8.35 -11.69 9.88
N THR A 169 7.27 -11.18 9.29
CA THR A 169 5.85 -11.45 9.55
C THR A 169 5.57 -12.56 10.58
N LYS A 170 5.16 -12.16 11.77
CA LYS A 170 4.77 -12.98 12.90
C LYS A 170 3.24 -13.16 12.93
N PRO A 171 2.74 -14.40 13.07
CA PRO A 171 1.31 -14.61 13.28
C PRO A 171 0.91 -14.18 14.69
N ILE A 172 -0.28 -13.60 14.80
CA ILE A 172 -0.96 -13.34 16.08
C ILE A 172 -2.40 -13.83 16.00
N ASP A 173 -2.98 -14.20 17.14
CA ASP A 173 -4.42 -14.44 17.23
C ASP A 173 -5.08 -13.33 18.03
N ILE A 174 -6.20 -12.82 17.51
CA ILE A 174 -7.00 -11.80 18.18
C ILE A 174 -8.29 -12.46 18.68
N LYS A 175 -8.58 -12.27 19.96
CA LYS A 175 -9.81 -12.71 20.63
C LYS A 175 -10.58 -11.49 21.09
N ALA A 176 -11.83 -11.34 20.66
CA ALA A 176 -12.73 -10.32 21.14
C ALA A 176 -13.87 -10.94 21.95
N GLN A 177 -14.23 -10.30 23.07
CA GLN A 177 -15.41 -10.65 23.85
C GLN A 177 -16.56 -9.75 23.43
N LEU A 178 -17.68 -10.35 23.05
CA LEU A 178 -18.90 -9.66 22.69
C LEU A 178 -19.69 -9.27 23.96
N ASN A 179 -20.57 -8.27 23.85
CA ASN A 179 -21.49 -7.89 24.93
C ASN A 179 -22.45 -9.01 25.37
N SER A 180 -22.66 -10.03 24.53
CA SER A 180 -23.37 -11.27 24.88
C SER A 180 -22.58 -12.21 25.80
N GLY A 181 -21.29 -11.94 26.01
CA GLY A 181 -20.35 -12.82 26.73
C GLY A 181 -19.66 -13.84 25.84
N ALA A 182 -20.09 -14.02 24.58
CA ALA A 182 -19.46 -14.92 23.63
C ALA A 182 -18.08 -14.39 23.18
N PHE A 183 -17.19 -15.30 22.80
CA PHE A 183 -15.89 -14.96 22.24
C PHE A 183 -15.84 -15.23 20.74
N VAL A 184 -15.19 -14.32 20.00
CA VAL A 184 -14.89 -14.47 18.58
C VAL A 184 -13.39 -14.29 18.33
N TYR A 185 -12.89 -14.95 17.29
CA TYR A 185 -11.47 -15.13 17.05
C TYR A 185 -11.11 -14.94 15.57
N CYS A 186 -9.94 -14.38 15.30
CA CYS A 186 -9.30 -14.42 13.99
C CYS A 186 -7.76 -14.51 14.09
N HIS A 187 -7.14 -15.01 13.03
CA HIS A 187 -5.70 -14.88 12.85
C HIS A 187 -5.39 -13.53 12.20
N SER A 188 -4.23 -12.97 12.52
CA SER A 188 -3.67 -11.77 11.89
C SER A 188 -2.14 -11.85 11.89
N SER A 189 -1.46 -10.83 11.38
CA SER A 189 0.00 -10.77 11.41
C SER A 189 0.55 -9.39 11.73
N ILE A 190 1.75 -9.39 12.28
CA ILE A 190 2.58 -8.21 12.52
C ILE A 190 3.99 -8.51 12.04
N ASP A 191 4.63 -7.56 11.38
CA ASP A 191 6.01 -7.62 10.97
C ASP A 191 6.86 -6.89 12.03
N GLY A 192 7.64 -7.65 12.80
CA GLY A 192 8.53 -7.11 13.83
C GLY A 192 9.96 -7.38 13.42
N ALA A 193 10.59 -6.45 12.71
CA ALA A 193 11.94 -6.64 12.20
C ALA A 193 12.96 -5.78 12.97
N VAL A 194 13.88 -6.44 13.69
CA VAL A 194 15.08 -5.77 14.21
C VAL A 194 15.89 -5.24 13.02
N THR A 195 15.85 -3.93 12.80
CA THR A 195 16.79 -3.31 11.86
C THR A 195 18.17 -3.32 12.49
N THR A 196 19.06 -4.19 12.01
CA THR A 196 20.50 -3.96 12.16
C THR A 196 20.79 -2.60 11.53
N ASN A 197 21.42 -1.69 12.29
CA ASN A 197 21.89 -0.39 11.79
C ASN A 197 22.85 -0.58 10.60
N GLY A 198 22.29 -0.72 9.40
CA GLY A 198 22.99 -0.59 8.13
C GLY A 198 22.53 0.70 7.48
N THR A 199 23.48 1.59 7.16
CA THR A 199 23.34 2.79 6.30
C THR A 199 22.35 3.90 6.70
N GLY A 200 21.91 3.95 7.97
CA GLY A 200 20.83 4.78 8.52
C GLY A 200 20.81 6.31 8.33
N ASN A 201 21.66 6.92 7.50
CA ASN A 201 21.56 8.34 7.11
C ASN A 201 21.54 8.58 5.59
N ARG A 202 21.84 7.57 4.77
CA ARG A 202 21.84 7.70 3.31
C ARG A 202 20.39 7.72 2.84
N TYR A 203 20.01 8.66 1.96
CA TYR A 203 18.63 8.83 1.47
C TYR A 203 17.61 9.46 2.45
N LEU A 204 18.03 9.87 3.65
CA LEU A 204 17.21 10.75 4.50
C LEU A 204 17.06 12.15 3.86
N ALA A 205 16.08 12.92 4.34
CA ALA A 205 15.94 14.33 3.97
C ALA A 205 17.15 15.18 4.46
N THR A 206 17.86 14.69 5.47
CA THR A 206 19.04 15.32 6.08
C THR A 206 20.36 14.87 5.45
N ASP A 207 20.32 14.08 4.38
CA ASP A 207 21.52 13.70 3.63
C ASP A 207 22.14 14.97 3.01
N ALA A 208 23.34 15.34 3.44
CA ALA A 208 24.04 16.56 3.02
C ALA A 208 24.34 16.60 1.51
N TYR A 209 24.19 15.47 0.83
CA TYR A 209 24.42 15.31 -0.61
C TYR A 209 23.11 15.07 -1.39
N ALA A 210 21.97 15.25 -0.74
CA ALA A 210 20.67 15.32 -1.38
C ALA A 210 20.43 16.71 -1.98
N ARG A 211 19.78 16.73 -3.14
CA ARG A 211 19.30 17.98 -3.75
C ARG A 211 17.87 17.80 -4.20
N GLU A 212 17.03 18.80 -3.98
CA GLU A 212 15.70 18.88 -4.57
C GLU A 212 15.70 19.94 -5.66
N VAL A 213 15.14 19.60 -6.81
CA VAL A 213 15.11 20.45 -8.00
C VAL A 213 13.69 20.45 -8.54
N ALA A 214 13.08 21.63 -8.62
CA ALA A 214 11.80 21.78 -9.30
C ALA A 214 11.97 21.40 -10.79
N VAL A 215 11.08 20.56 -11.31
CA VAL A 215 11.07 20.25 -12.74
C VAL A 215 10.72 21.53 -13.50
N PRO A 216 11.53 21.97 -14.47
CA PRO A 216 11.19 23.14 -15.26
C PRO A 216 9.87 22.93 -16.00
N THR A 217 9.06 23.99 -16.08
CA THR A 217 7.77 23.96 -16.78
C THR A 217 7.69 25.12 -17.76
N ILE A 218 6.93 24.93 -18.83
CA ILE A 218 6.63 26.01 -19.76
C ILE A 218 5.39 26.74 -19.24
N ALA A 219 5.46 28.08 -19.20
CA ALA A 219 4.35 28.90 -18.75
C ALA A 219 3.08 28.59 -19.57
N GLY A 220 1.98 28.33 -18.88
CA GLY A 220 0.68 28.00 -19.50
C GLY A 220 0.36 26.51 -19.59
N GLU A 221 1.27 25.60 -19.26
CA GLU A 221 1.00 24.15 -19.30
C GLU A 221 0.32 23.61 -18.03
N GLY A 222 0.30 24.38 -16.94
CA GLY A 222 -0.31 23.95 -15.67
C GLY A 222 0.44 22.82 -14.95
N LEU A 223 1.72 22.58 -15.27
CA LEU A 223 2.54 21.49 -14.74
C LEU A 223 3.38 21.86 -13.49
N GLY A 224 3.04 22.94 -12.79
CA GLY A 224 3.85 23.44 -11.68
C GLY A 224 3.84 22.54 -10.44
N GLY A 225 4.96 22.52 -9.71
CA GLY A 225 5.05 21.93 -8.37
C GLY A 225 5.70 20.54 -8.28
N ASP A 226 6.03 19.90 -9.41
CA ASP A 226 6.73 18.60 -9.39
C ASP A 226 8.23 18.78 -9.12
N VAL A 227 8.82 17.80 -8.44
CA VAL A 227 10.21 17.86 -7.98
C VAL A 227 10.99 16.60 -8.34
N MET A 228 12.24 16.80 -8.74
CA MET A 228 13.25 15.76 -8.79
C MET A 228 14.06 15.76 -7.50
N GLN A 229 14.20 14.59 -6.90
CA GLN A 229 15.07 14.39 -5.76
C GLN A 229 16.33 13.67 -6.23
N ILE A 230 17.47 14.31 -6.07
CA ILE A 230 18.76 13.84 -6.58
C ILE A 230 19.62 13.36 -5.42
N ARG A 231 20.36 12.27 -5.66
CA ARG A 231 21.39 11.74 -4.78
C ARG A 231 22.64 11.49 -5.60
N TYR A 232 23.64 12.34 -5.39
CA TYR A 232 24.90 12.23 -6.11
C TYR A 232 25.70 11.05 -5.57
N SER A 233 26.31 10.29 -6.48
CA SER A 233 27.13 9.15 -6.09
C SER A 233 28.37 9.59 -5.32
N VAL A 234 28.87 8.76 -4.39
CA VAL A 234 30.23 8.96 -3.81
C VAL A 234 31.31 9.05 -4.89
N ASN A 235 31.09 8.39 -6.03
CA ASN A 235 31.98 8.40 -7.18
C ASN A 235 31.73 9.59 -8.13
N ASN A 236 30.84 10.53 -7.79
CA ASN A 236 30.67 11.77 -8.54
C ASN A 236 31.67 12.82 -8.03
N PRO A 237 32.66 13.24 -8.84
CA PRO A 237 33.70 14.16 -8.39
C PRO A 237 33.17 15.57 -8.10
N SER A 238 31.99 15.93 -8.62
CA SER A 238 31.34 17.20 -8.33
C SER A 238 30.47 17.18 -7.07
N ARG A 239 30.26 16.02 -6.44
CA ARG A 239 29.32 15.85 -5.30
C ARG A 239 29.55 16.82 -4.16
N THR A 240 30.80 17.19 -3.89
CA THR A 240 31.18 18.06 -2.77
C THR A 240 31.42 19.52 -3.18
N THR A 241 31.17 19.88 -4.43
CA THR A 241 31.33 21.26 -4.89
C THR A 241 30.12 22.11 -4.49
N ALA A 242 30.26 23.44 -4.55
CA ALA A 242 29.14 24.35 -4.31
C ALA A 242 28.02 24.22 -5.35
N THR A 243 28.34 23.69 -6.53
CA THR A 243 27.43 23.49 -7.67
C THR A 243 27.64 22.10 -8.26
N PRO A 244 27.10 21.04 -7.62
CA PRO A 244 27.25 19.68 -8.09
C PRO A 244 26.44 19.46 -9.39
N HIS A 245 27.02 18.70 -10.31
CA HIS A 245 26.40 18.35 -11.59
C HIS A 245 26.24 16.83 -11.71
N LEU A 246 25.15 16.41 -12.33
CA LEU A 246 24.92 15.00 -12.63
C LEU A 246 26.01 14.49 -13.58
N ARG A 247 26.57 13.32 -13.30
CA ARG A 247 27.57 12.66 -14.14
C ARG A 247 26.98 11.45 -14.84
N LYS A 248 26.36 10.53 -14.09
CA LYS A 248 25.87 9.23 -14.59
C LYS A 248 24.47 8.94 -14.04
N PRO A 249 23.40 9.55 -14.60
CA PRO A 249 22.07 9.46 -14.01
C PRO A 249 21.43 8.09 -14.17
N LEU A 250 20.83 7.63 -13.08
CA LEU A 250 19.80 6.61 -13.07
C LEU A 250 18.49 7.26 -12.59
N ILE A 251 17.55 7.40 -13.50
CA ILE A 251 16.27 8.08 -13.31
C ILE A 251 15.22 7.05 -12.91
N MET A 252 14.70 7.14 -11.69
CA MET A 252 13.57 6.34 -11.21
C MET A 252 12.28 7.13 -11.37
N VAL A 253 11.34 6.55 -12.12
CA VAL A 253 10.01 7.12 -12.38
C VAL A 253 8.99 6.36 -11.58
N GLU A 254 8.29 7.09 -10.72
CA GLU A 254 7.34 6.55 -9.76
C GLU A 254 6.04 6.04 -10.41
N GLY A 255 5.28 5.20 -9.70
CA GLY A 255 4.03 4.60 -10.17
C GLY A 255 2.82 5.51 -9.98
N TYR A 256 1.63 4.96 -10.26
CA TYR A 256 0.37 5.65 -9.96
C TYR A 256 0.13 5.66 -8.44
N ASP A 257 -0.23 6.81 -7.88
CA ASP A 257 -0.48 6.98 -6.45
C ASP A 257 -1.63 7.95 -6.18
N VAL A 258 -2.81 7.39 -5.93
CA VAL A 258 -4.01 8.14 -5.55
C VAL A 258 -3.97 8.67 -4.13
N SER A 259 -3.16 8.07 -3.26
CA SER A 259 -3.13 8.41 -1.84
C SER A 259 -2.25 9.62 -1.55
N GLY A 260 -1.34 9.98 -2.47
CA GLY A 260 -0.29 10.97 -2.24
C GLY A 260 0.72 10.54 -1.16
N GLN A 261 0.67 9.28 -0.72
CA GLN A 261 1.54 8.72 0.32
C GLN A 261 2.74 7.96 -0.27
N TYR A 262 2.66 7.60 -1.55
CA TYR A 262 3.77 7.01 -2.28
C TYR A 262 4.79 8.09 -2.62
N ASN A 263 6.01 7.83 -2.20
CA ASN A 263 7.16 8.54 -2.68
C ASN A 263 8.27 7.50 -2.79
N ILE A 264 8.92 7.44 -3.94
CA ILE A 264 10.00 6.49 -4.20
C ILE A 264 11.12 6.59 -3.14
N LEU A 265 11.38 7.74 -2.53
CA LEU A 265 12.29 7.86 -1.39
C LEU A 265 11.80 7.15 -0.14
N ASN A 266 10.48 7.05 0.10
CA ASN A 266 9.96 6.26 1.22
C ASN A 266 10.30 4.77 1.06
N LEU A 267 10.56 4.28 -0.17
CA LEU A 267 11.05 2.91 -0.39
C LEU A 267 12.52 2.72 0.02
N LEU A 268 13.28 3.81 0.07
CA LEU A 268 14.73 3.80 0.33
C LEU A 268 15.08 4.19 1.75
N ARG A 269 14.17 4.89 2.41
CA ARG A 269 14.30 5.13 3.83
C ARG A 269 13.97 3.80 4.52
N ASN A 270 14.90 3.32 5.35
CA ASN A 270 14.65 2.34 6.41
C ASN A 270 13.68 2.90 7.48
N ASP A 271 12.66 3.64 7.04
CA ASP A 271 11.64 4.25 7.87
C ASP A 271 10.52 3.23 7.98
N VAL A 272 10.71 2.29 8.90
CA VAL A 272 9.66 1.42 9.47
C VAL A 272 8.34 2.14 9.78
N ASN A 273 8.33 3.48 9.88
CA ASN A 273 7.16 4.28 10.15
C ASN A 273 6.39 4.68 8.89
N LYS A 274 6.93 4.42 7.69
CA LYS A 274 6.27 4.70 6.42
C LYS A 274 5.96 3.39 5.71
N GLN A 275 4.68 3.09 5.71
CA GLN A 275 4.05 1.89 5.19
C GLN A 275 4.20 1.85 3.66
N GLY A 276 5.27 1.22 3.19
CA GLY A 276 5.40 0.74 1.82
C GLY A 276 5.62 -0.77 1.86
N GLU A 277 4.97 -1.51 0.97
CA GLU A 277 5.05 -2.97 0.87
C GLU A 277 6.33 -3.48 0.18
N TRP A 278 7.25 -2.59 -0.21
CA TRP A 278 8.43 -2.95 -1.02
C TRP A 278 9.84 -2.92 -0.38
N PRO A 279 10.05 -2.97 0.97
CA PRO A 279 11.42 -3.03 1.53
C PRO A 279 12.24 -4.20 0.95
N GLU A 280 11.59 -5.28 0.51
CA GLU A 280 12.26 -6.49 0.05
C GLU A 280 13.10 -6.31 -1.23
N LEU A 281 12.81 -5.33 -2.10
CA LEU A 281 13.64 -5.06 -3.28
C LEU A 281 14.98 -4.39 -2.94
N PHE A 282 15.08 -3.73 -1.78
CA PHE A 282 16.20 -2.82 -1.48
C PHE A 282 16.93 -3.12 -0.16
N THR A 283 16.35 -3.94 0.73
CA THR A 283 16.89 -4.15 2.09
C THR A 283 16.86 -5.61 2.52
N ASN A 284 16.91 -6.58 1.59
CA ASN A 284 17.13 -7.97 1.99
C ASN A 284 18.43 -8.03 2.80
N THR A 285 18.46 -8.83 3.87
CA THR A 285 19.42 -8.75 5.01
C THR A 285 20.90 -9.02 4.68
N GLY A 286 21.28 -9.00 3.40
CA GLY A 286 22.66 -8.99 2.91
C GLY A 286 22.87 -8.34 1.54
N TYR A 287 21.87 -7.65 0.98
CA TYR A 287 21.95 -7.01 -0.35
C TYR A 287 21.41 -5.57 -0.31
N ASP A 288 22.32 -4.61 -0.38
CA ASP A 288 21.99 -3.18 -0.50
C ASP A 288 22.07 -2.79 -1.99
N PHE A 289 20.93 -2.89 -2.67
CA PHE A 289 20.83 -2.57 -4.10
C PHE A 289 21.25 -1.12 -4.40
N MET A 290 21.04 -0.19 -3.46
CA MET A 290 21.36 1.21 -3.68
C MET A 290 22.85 1.49 -3.52
N ASN A 291 23.52 0.82 -2.57
CA ASN A 291 24.97 0.77 -2.50
C ASN A 291 25.57 0.22 -3.81
N ASP A 292 24.98 -0.84 -4.37
CA ASP A 292 25.48 -1.41 -5.61
C ASP A 292 25.29 -0.46 -6.81
N LEU A 293 24.21 0.32 -6.84
CA LEU A 293 23.98 1.33 -7.87
C LEU A 293 24.86 2.58 -7.70
N ASP A 294 24.95 3.11 -6.48
CA ASP A 294 25.72 4.32 -6.15
C ASP A 294 27.21 4.01 -5.96
N ASP A 295 27.58 3.32 -4.88
CA ASP A 295 28.96 3.19 -4.43
C ASP A 295 29.79 2.28 -5.32
N ILE A 296 29.15 1.25 -5.88
CA ILE A 296 29.84 0.30 -6.75
C ILE A 296 29.70 0.73 -8.22
N ALA A 297 28.48 0.92 -8.71
CA ALA A 297 28.25 1.23 -10.12
C ALA A 297 28.38 2.73 -10.46
N GLY A 298 28.42 3.63 -9.47
CA GLY A 298 28.72 5.04 -9.65
C GLY A 298 27.60 5.87 -10.25
N TYR A 299 26.33 5.49 -10.08
CA TYR A 299 25.16 6.22 -10.58
C TYR A 299 24.72 7.34 -9.65
N ASP A 300 24.45 8.51 -10.23
CA ASP A 300 23.67 9.54 -9.55
C ASP A 300 22.19 9.16 -9.64
N LEU A 301 21.54 8.97 -8.49
CA LEU A 301 20.14 8.56 -8.46
C LEU A 301 19.25 9.80 -8.58
N VAL A 302 18.30 9.76 -9.51
CA VAL A 302 17.33 10.83 -9.72
C VAL A 302 15.94 10.25 -9.58
N PHE A 303 15.20 10.73 -8.60
CA PHE A 303 13.85 10.31 -8.28
C PHE A 303 12.88 11.35 -8.82
N VAL A 304 12.04 10.96 -9.78
CA VAL A 304 11.03 11.84 -10.36
C VAL A 304 9.72 11.57 -9.65
N ASN A 305 9.34 12.49 -8.74
CA ASN A 305 8.04 12.48 -8.08
C ASN A 305 7.12 13.53 -8.72
N TYR A 306 5.88 13.16 -8.97
CA TYR A 306 4.95 13.99 -9.72
C TYR A 306 3.50 13.76 -9.31
N ASN A 307 2.63 14.73 -9.59
CA ASN A 307 1.19 14.54 -9.38
C ASN A 307 0.62 13.48 -10.32
N THR A 308 0.49 12.26 -9.80
CA THR A 308 0.03 11.09 -10.56
C THR A 308 -1.44 11.17 -11.00
N LEU A 309 -2.23 12.09 -10.43
CA LEU A 309 -3.64 12.30 -10.77
C LEU A 309 -3.86 13.12 -12.05
N ARG A 310 -2.80 13.73 -12.60
CA ARG A 310 -2.89 14.41 -13.89
C ARG A 310 -3.09 13.43 -15.05
N SER A 311 -3.49 13.97 -16.20
CA SER A 311 -3.56 13.22 -17.43
C SER A 311 -2.23 12.53 -17.73
N PHE A 312 -2.29 11.38 -18.40
CA PHE A 312 -1.11 10.62 -18.75
C PHE A 312 -0.19 11.41 -19.69
N GLU A 313 -0.77 12.23 -20.58
CA GLU A 313 -0.07 13.13 -21.47
C GLU A 313 0.69 14.24 -20.75
N ASP A 314 0.11 14.80 -19.68
CA ASP A 314 0.73 15.86 -18.88
C ASP A 314 1.87 15.30 -18.02
N ASN A 315 1.68 14.13 -17.42
CA ASN A 315 2.75 13.41 -16.76
C ASN A 315 3.88 13.03 -17.73
N SER A 316 3.55 12.78 -19.00
CA SER A 316 4.56 12.51 -20.03
C SER A 316 5.38 13.76 -20.38
N LYS A 317 4.75 14.93 -20.50
CA LYS A 317 5.44 16.21 -20.70
C LYS A 317 6.35 16.54 -19.51
N MET A 318 5.87 16.33 -18.28
CA MET A 318 6.67 16.51 -17.07
C MET A 318 7.95 15.64 -17.13
N LEU A 319 7.81 14.36 -17.45
CA LEU A 319 8.97 13.47 -17.55
C LEU A 319 9.93 13.88 -18.68
N GLN A 320 9.41 14.40 -19.80
CA GLN A 320 10.22 14.97 -20.87
C GLN A 320 11.05 16.15 -20.35
N HIS A 321 10.44 17.10 -19.64
CA HIS A 321 11.15 18.25 -19.08
C HIS A 321 12.21 17.84 -18.06
N ALA A 322 11.93 16.82 -17.23
CA ALA A 322 12.92 16.25 -16.32
C ALA A 322 14.13 15.71 -17.08
N ILE A 323 13.92 14.92 -18.15
CA ILE A 323 15.01 14.37 -18.98
C ILE A 323 15.82 15.49 -19.64
N GLU A 324 15.16 16.52 -20.17
CA GLU A 324 15.81 17.67 -20.81
C GLU A 324 16.64 18.49 -19.81
N TRP A 325 16.12 18.72 -18.61
CA TRP A 325 16.85 19.39 -17.54
C TRP A 325 18.08 18.59 -17.11
N ILE A 326 17.93 17.27 -16.90
CA ILE A 326 19.03 16.37 -16.54
C ILE A 326 20.13 16.41 -17.60
N LYS A 327 19.76 16.40 -18.88
CA LYS A 327 20.71 16.54 -19.99
C LYS A 327 21.47 17.87 -19.93
N GLN A 328 20.78 18.97 -19.66
CA GLN A 328 21.39 20.30 -19.54
C GLN A 328 22.36 20.37 -18.35
N ASP A 329 21.98 19.86 -17.18
CA ASP A 329 22.83 19.85 -15.98
C ASP A 329 24.10 19.01 -16.19
N LYS A 330 23.97 17.81 -16.76
CA LYS A 330 25.14 16.99 -17.14
C LYS A 330 26.09 17.71 -18.08
N THR A 331 25.54 18.34 -19.11
CA THR A 331 26.32 19.05 -20.13
C THR A 331 27.06 20.23 -19.52
N ALA A 332 26.42 20.98 -18.61
CA ALA A 332 27.05 22.06 -17.86
C ALA A 332 28.21 21.57 -16.99
N GLY A 333 28.10 20.36 -16.43
CA GLY A 333 29.18 19.67 -15.73
C GLY A 333 30.28 19.06 -16.61
N GLY A 334 30.14 19.12 -17.94
CA GLY A 334 31.08 18.52 -18.90
C GLY A 334 30.93 16.99 -19.05
N TYR A 335 29.81 16.41 -18.64
CA TYR A 335 29.57 14.97 -18.66
C TYR A 335 28.71 14.54 -19.85
N THR A 336 28.98 13.35 -20.38
CA THR A 336 28.33 12.80 -21.60
C THR A 336 27.67 11.44 -21.38
N ASN A 337 27.64 10.92 -20.16
CA ASN A 337 27.03 9.62 -19.90
C ASN A 337 25.52 9.68 -20.19
N LEU A 338 25.03 8.72 -20.96
CA LEU A 338 23.61 8.55 -21.24
C LEU A 338 22.86 8.05 -19.99
N ASN A 339 21.63 8.53 -19.84
CA ASN A 339 20.70 8.17 -18.76
C ASN A 339 20.34 6.69 -18.81
N VAL A 340 20.15 6.09 -17.64
CA VAL A 340 19.35 4.88 -17.46
C VAL A 340 18.02 5.29 -16.84
N ILE A 341 16.90 4.81 -17.37
CA ILE A 341 15.58 5.08 -16.81
C ILE A 341 14.99 3.76 -16.29
N VAL A 342 14.52 3.77 -15.05
CA VAL A 342 13.78 2.68 -14.43
C VAL A 342 12.38 3.19 -14.10
N GLY A 343 11.37 2.67 -14.78
CA GLY A 343 9.98 2.97 -14.45
C GLY A 343 9.34 1.83 -13.70
N ILE A 344 8.66 2.15 -12.60
CA ILE A 344 7.99 1.17 -11.75
C ILE A 344 6.47 1.30 -11.95
N SER A 345 5.78 0.17 -12.10
CA SER A 345 4.33 0.16 -12.30
C SER A 345 3.93 1.07 -13.47
N ALA A 346 2.95 1.96 -13.28
CA ALA A 346 2.54 2.95 -14.29
C ALA A 346 3.70 3.83 -14.78
N GLY A 347 4.73 4.06 -13.97
CA GLY A 347 5.93 4.83 -14.34
C GLY A 347 6.73 4.21 -15.48
N GLY A 348 6.73 2.88 -15.62
CA GLY A 348 7.36 2.21 -16.77
C GLY A 348 6.59 2.38 -18.08
N VAL A 349 5.25 2.41 -18.00
CA VAL A 349 4.39 2.73 -19.14
C VAL A 349 4.62 4.18 -19.56
N LEU A 350 4.68 5.09 -18.57
CA LEU A 350 4.92 6.51 -18.78
C LEU A 350 6.28 6.77 -19.42
N ALA A 351 7.35 6.19 -18.87
CA ALA A 351 8.70 6.31 -19.41
C ALA A 351 8.80 5.80 -20.86
N ARG A 352 8.21 4.64 -21.15
CA ARG A 352 8.16 4.11 -22.52
C ARG A 352 7.42 5.05 -23.48
N TYR A 353 6.26 5.55 -23.06
CA TYR A 353 5.46 6.49 -23.86
C TYR A 353 6.22 7.80 -24.12
N THR A 354 6.80 8.41 -23.08
CA THR A 354 7.58 9.65 -23.19
C THR A 354 8.78 9.49 -24.13
N LEU A 355 9.59 8.44 -23.96
CA LEU A 355 10.75 8.21 -24.83
C LEU A 355 10.35 7.98 -26.30
N ALA A 356 9.26 7.25 -26.53
CA ALA A 356 8.72 7.05 -27.88
C ALA A 356 8.22 8.37 -28.49
N LYS A 357 7.55 9.21 -27.70
CA LYS A 357 7.06 10.53 -28.12
C LYS A 357 8.23 11.47 -28.45
N MET A 358 9.25 11.54 -27.59
CA MET A 358 10.46 12.34 -27.83
C MET A 358 11.16 11.93 -29.13
N THR A 359 11.27 10.61 -29.39
CA THR A 359 11.88 10.07 -30.61
C THR A 359 11.07 10.43 -31.87
N LYS A 360 9.74 10.50 -31.77
CA LYS A 360 8.86 10.84 -32.91
C LYS A 360 8.80 12.34 -33.21
N ILE A 361 8.74 13.19 -32.18
CA ILE A 361 8.56 14.64 -32.33
C ILE A 361 9.87 15.31 -32.77
N ILE A 362 11.01 14.79 -32.31
CA ILE A 362 12.30 15.45 -32.53
C ILE A 362 13.16 14.56 -33.42
N SER A 363 13.09 14.79 -34.73
CA SER A 363 13.77 14.01 -35.79
C SER A 363 15.30 13.94 -35.69
N SER A 364 15.92 14.58 -34.70
CA SER A 364 17.37 14.59 -34.47
C SER A 364 17.82 14.58 -33.00
N ALA A 365 16.92 14.54 -32.01
CA ALA A 365 17.33 14.55 -30.61
C ALA A 365 17.41 13.14 -30.03
N SER A 366 18.65 12.77 -29.67
CA SER A 366 18.88 11.71 -28.69
C SER A 366 18.04 12.02 -27.45
N THR A 367 17.22 11.04 -27.03
CA THR A 367 16.54 10.99 -25.72
C THR A 367 17.52 10.99 -24.55
N ASP A 368 18.82 11.02 -24.85
CA ASP A 368 19.94 11.01 -23.92
C ASP A 368 19.86 9.82 -22.96
N THR A 369 19.24 8.74 -23.44
CA THR A 369 18.88 7.56 -22.66
C THR A 369 19.37 6.32 -23.38
N ARG A 370 20.17 5.49 -22.71
CA ARG A 370 20.74 4.26 -23.29
C ARG A 370 19.96 3.00 -22.94
N LEU A 371 19.19 3.03 -21.85
CA LEU A 371 18.51 1.87 -21.31
C LEU A 371 17.23 2.31 -20.61
N LEU A 372 16.13 1.67 -20.98
CA LEU A 372 14.86 1.69 -20.25
C LEU A 372 14.68 0.32 -19.58
N ILE A 373 14.47 0.34 -18.27
CA ILE A 373 14.08 -0.82 -17.46
C ILE A 373 12.66 -0.55 -16.99
N THR A 374 11.79 -1.55 -17.09
CA THR A 374 10.41 -1.44 -16.62
C THR A 374 10.16 -2.55 -15.60
N HIS A 375 9.78 -2.19 -14.39
CA HIS A 375 9.50 -3.13 -13.32
C HIS A 375 7.99 -3.17 -13.06
N ASP A 376 7.41 -4.37 -13.12
CA ASP A 376 5.98 -4.63 -12.92
C ASP A 376 5.04 -3.64 -13.64
N SER A 377 5.39 -3.27 -14.87
CA SER A 377 4.72 -2.18 -15.58
C SER A 377 3.60 -2.70 -16.48
N PRO A 378 2.34 -2.25 -16.30
CA PRO A 378 1.19 -2.73 -17.07
C PRO A 378 1.14 -2.10 -18.47
N HIS A 379 2.04 -2.52 -19.35
CA HIS A 379 2.25 -1.95 -20.69
C HIS A 379 1.03 -2.00 -21.62
N GLN A 380 0.04 -2.82 -21.31
CA GLN A 380 -1.24 -2.92 -22.05
C GLN A 380 -2.43 -2.43 -21.21
N GLY A 381 -2.16 -1.69 -20.13
CA GLY A 381 -3.14 -1.40 -19.10
C GLY A 381 -3.27 -2.54 -18.09
N SER A 382 -4.03 -2.29 -17.03
CA SER A 382 -4.37 -3.28 -16.01
C SER A 382 -5.86 -3.54 -16.04
N ASN A 383 -6.25 -4.82 -16.01
CA ASN A 383 -7.64 -5.19 -15.84
C ASN A 383 -7.98 -5.19 -14.35
N VAL A 384 -8.38 -4.02 -13.85
CA VAL A 384 -8.87 -3.88 -12.47
C VAL A 384 -10.38 -4.16 -12.50
N PRO A 385 -10.90 -5.20 -11.82
CA PRO A 385 -12.33 -5.50 -11.87
C PRO A 385 -13.16 -4.28 -11.43
N LEU A 386 -14.38 -4.11 -11.96
CA LEU A 386 -15.23 -2.94 -11.67
C LEU A 386 -15.47 -2.74 -10.17
N ALA A 387 -15.65 -3.84 -9.43
CA ALA A 387 -15.73 -3.79 -7.97
C ALA A 387 -14.48 -3.19 -7.33
N PHE A 388 -13.29 -3.47 -7.90
CA PHE A 388 -12.04 -2.87 -7.45
C PHE A 388 -11.88 -1.41 -7.81
N GLN A 389 -12.34 -1.01 -8.99
CA GLN A 389 -12.33 0.40 -9.37
C GLN A 389 -13.24 1.22 -8.44
N HIS A 390 -14.38 0.68 -8.01
CA HIS A 390 -15.24 1.32 -7.02
C HIS A 390 -14.56 1.55 -5.65
N PHE A 391 -13.51 0.77 -5.29
CA PHE A 391 -12.72 1.03 -4.08
C PHE A 391 -11.80 2.25 -4.19
N LEU A 392 -11.40 2.62 -5.41
CA LEU A 392 -10.37 3.63 -5.68
C LEU A 392 -10.94 5.06 -5.84
N TYR A 393 -12.28 5.20 -5.84
CA TYR A 393 -12.99 6.47 -6.05
C TYR A 393 -13.75 6.94 -4.82
#